data_AF-A0A3Q0EB25-F1
#
_entry.id   AF-A0A3Q0EB25-F1
#
_cell.length_a   1.000
_cell.length_b   1.000
_cell.length_c   1.000
_cell.angle_alpha   90.00
_cell.angle_beta   90.00
_cell.angle_gamma   90.00
#
_symmetry.space_group_name_H-M   'P 1'
#
loop_
_entity.id
_entity.type
_entity.pdbx_description
1 polymer ?
#
loop_
_entity_poly.entity_id
_entity_poly.type
_entity_poly.pdbx_seq_one_letter_code
_entity_poly.pdbx_strand_id
1 'polypeptide(L)'
;MASYILQPPGTDVARISWHLRDLITRYQETFNVIEKCTKPVIAAIHGGCIGGGMALITACDIRYCAQDAFFQVKEVDVGLAADVGTL
;
A
#
# COMPACT_ATOMS: atom_id res chain seq x y z
N MET A 1 4.41 -18.28 -7.43
CA MET A 1 4.29 -17.07 -8.25
C MET A 1 4.81 -15.83 -7.51
N ALA A 2 4.35 -15.52 -6.28
CA ALA A 2 4.84 -14.36 -5.53
C ALA A 2 6.35 -14.38 -5.22
N SER A 3 6.94 -15.55 -4.95
CA SER A 3 8.37 -15.69 -4.66
C SER A 3 9.27 -15.21 -5.80
N TYR A 4 8.93 -15.50 -7.05
CA TYR A 4 9.74 -15.09 -8.21
C TYR A 4 9.67 -13.58 -8.49
N ILE A 5 8.58 -12.94 -8.07
CA ILE A 5 8.38 -11.48 -8.20
C ILE A 5 9.18 -10.74 -7.12
N LEU A 6 9.13 -11.24 -5.88
CA LEU A 6 9.83 -10.62 -4.74
C LEU A 6 11.29 -11.04 -4.59
N GLN A 7 11.71 -12.12 -5.26
CA GLN A 7 13.07 -12.65 -5.26
C GLN A 7 13.49 -13.00 -6.70
N PRO A 8 13.88 -11.99 -7.51
CA PRO A 8 14.36 -12.24 -8.85
C PRO A 8 15.62 -13.14 -8.82
N PRO A 9 15.75 -14.11 -9.74
CA PRO A 9 16.85 -15.07 -9.74
C PRO A 9 18.18 -14.41 -10.11
N GLY A 10 19.28 -14.89 -9.50
CA GLY A 10 20.64 -14.43 -9.75
C GLY A 10 21.36 -14.00 -8.47
N THR A 11 22.64 -13.63 -8.59
CA THR A 11 23.49 -13.19 -7.48
C THR A 11 23.96 -11.73 -7.60
N ASP A 12 23.63 -11.07 -8.72
CA ASP A 12 23.96 -9.67 -8.99
C ASP A 12 23.02 -8.75 -8.20
N VAL A 13 23.52 -8.26 -7.06
CA VAL A 13 22.77 -7.40 -6.13
C VAL A 13 22.25 -6.15 -6.82
N ALA A 14 23.02 -5.51 -7.70
CA ALA A 14 22.61 -4.28 -8.36
C ALA A 14 21.38 -4.52 -9.26
N ARG A 15 21.40 -5.63 -10.01
CA ARG A 15 20.27 -6.02 -10.88
C ARG A 15 19.03 -6.39 -10.08
N ILE A 16 19.19 -7.12 -8.98
CA ILE A 16 18.09 -7.47 -8.07
C ILE A 16 17.48 -6.21 -7.48
N SER A 17 18.29 -5.30 -6.94
CA SER A 17 17.81 -4.03 -6.37
C SER A 17 17.11 -3.15 -7.40
N TRP A 18 17.60 -3.09 -8.64
CA TRP A 18 16.96 -2.34 -9.71
C TRP A 18 15.57 -2.91 -10.06
N HIS A 19 15.45 -4.24 -10.13
CA HIS A 19 14.17 -4.90 -10.36
C HIS A 19 13.18 -4.67 -9.21
N LEU A 20 13.64 -4.83 -7.97
CA LEU A 20 12.81 -4.58 -6.79
C LEU A 20 12.36 -3.12 -6.71
N ARG A 21 13.24 -2.16 -7.05
CA ARG A 21 12.88 -0.75 -7.10
C ARG A 21 11.74 -0.49 -8.09
N ASP A 22 11.83 -1.02 -9.30
CA ASP A 22 10.77 -0.88 -10.31
C ASP A 22 9.44 -1.45 -9.78
N LEU A 23 9.48 -2.65 -9.19
CA LEU A 23 8.30 -3.27 -8.59
C LEU A 23 7.70 -2.41 -7.47
N ILE A 24 8.51 -1.99 -6.50
CA ILE A 24 8.08 -1.17 -5.35
C ILE A 24 7.46 0.14 -5.85
N THR A 25 8.13 0.85 -6.78
CA THR A 25 7.59 2.09 -7.35
C THR A 25 6.27 1.87 -8.07
N ARG A 26 6.11 0.75 -8.79
CA ARG A 26 4.82 0.42 -9.43
C ARG A 26 3.72 0.16 -8.41
N TYR A 27 4.03 -0.47 -7.28
CA TYR A 27 3.06 -0.69 -6.21
C TYR A 27 2.67 0.63 -5.54
N GLN A 28 3.64 1.46 -5.19
CA GLN A 28 3.40 2.80 -4.63
C GLN A 28 2.55 3.67 -5.57
N GLU A 29 2.80 3.60 -6.88
CA GLU A 29 2.03 4.39 -7.84
C GLU A 29 0.55 4.01 -7.87
N THR A 30 0.18 2.77 -7.51
CA THR A 30 -1.26 2.39 -7.42
C THR A 30 -2.03 3.15 -6.35
N PHE A 31 -1.34 3.73 -5.37
CA PHE A 31 -1.92 4.58 -4.33
C PHE A 31 -1.74 6.07 -4.67
N ASN A 32 -0.57 6.46 -5.20
CA ASN A 32 -0.30 7.84 -5.63
C ASN A 32 -1.29 8.36 -6.68
N VAL A 33 -1.87 7.50 -7.51
CA VAL A 33 -2.90 7.92 -8.49
C VAL A 33 -4.14 8.48 -7.79
N ILE A 34 -4.44 8.03 -6.58
CA ILE A 34 -5.55 8.55 -5.76
C ILE A 34 -5.19 9.95 -5.26
N GLU A 35 -3.98 10.12 -4.72
CA GLU A 35 -3.49 11.42 -4.25
C GLU A 35 -3.41 12.46 -5.40
N LYS A 36 -3.01 12.03 -6.60
CA LYS A 36 -2.91 12.88 -7.80
C LYS A 36 -4.28 13.15 -8.44
N CYS A 37 -5.36 12.56 -7.93
CA CYS A 37 -6.69 12.76 -8.48
C CYS A 37 -7.12 14.21 -8.32
N THR A 38 -7.53 14.86 -9.42
CA THR A 38 -7.99 16.26 -9.39
C THR A 38 -9.42 16.42 -8.84
N LYS A 39 -10.11 15.29 -8.60
CA LYS A 39 -11.45 15.25 -8.04
C LYS A 39 -11.38 14.74 -6.60
N PRO A 40 -12.20 15.27 -5.67
CA PRO A 40 -12.23 14.77 -4.30
C PRO A 40 -12.54 13.26 -4.25
N VAL A 41 -11.73 12.51 -3.51
CA VAL A 41 -11.89 11.08 -3.27
C VAL A 41 -12.42 10.85 -1.86
N ILE A 42 -13.57 10.18 -1.76
CA ILE A 42 -14.22 9.84 -0.49
C ILE A 42 -14.09 8.33 -0.27
N ALA A 43 -13.34 7.94 0.75
CA ALA A 43 -13.30 6.57 1.23
C ALA A 43 -14.52 6.29 2.13
N ALA A 44 -15.44 5.46 1.67
CA ALA A 44 -16.54 4.95 2.47
C ALA A 44 -16.12 3.66 3.19
N ILE A 45 -16.02 3.71 4.51
CA ILE A 45 -15.48 2.63 5.34
C ILE A 45 -16.59 2.02 6.18
N HIS A 46 -16.76 0.70 6.07
CA HIS A 46 -17.68 -0.08 6.87
C HIS A 46 -16.95 -1.26 7.50
N GLY A 47 -17.06 -1.42 8.83
CA GLY A 47 -16.31 -2.43 9.58
C GLY A 47 -14.79 -2.18 9.57
N GLY A 48 -14.01 -3.26 9.45
CA GLY A 48 -12.56 -3.22 9.61
C GLY A 48 -11.81 -2.69 8.38
N CYS A 49 -11.04 -1.62 8.56
CA CYS A 49 -10.06 -1.11 7.61
C CYS A 49 -8.64 -1.46 8.09
N ILE A 50 -8.05 -2.50 7.49
CA ILE A 50 -6.84 -3.16 8.01
C ILE A 50 -5.75 -3.26 6.93
N GLY A 51 -4.50 -3.00 7.32
CA GLY A 51 -3.33 -3.18 6.45
C GLY A 51 -3.39 -2.32 5.19
N GLY A 52 -3.35 -2.93 4.00
CA GLY A 52 -3.44 -2.21 2.72
C GLY A 52 -4.70 -1.34 2.57
N GLY A 53 -5.80 -1.67 3.26
CA GLY A 53 -6.96 -0.79 3.33
C GLY A 53 -6.64 0.53 4.06
N MET A 54 -5.88 0.46 5.15
CA MET A 54 -5.37 1.62 5.87
C MET A 54 -4.45 2.45 4.95
N ALA A 55 -3.53 1.80 4.25
CA ALA A 55 -2.65 2.48 3.29
C ALA A 55 -3.41 3.17 2.15
N LEU A 56 -4.56 2.63 1.73
CA LEU A 56 -5.35 3.19 0.64
C LEU A 56 -6.08 4.45 1.08
N ILE A 57 -6.72 4.41 2.24
CA ILE A 57 -7.53 5.53 2.70
C ILE A 57 -6.70 6.73 3.17
N THR A 58 -5.38 6.59 3.40
CA THR A 58 -4.50 7.73 3.66
C THR A 58 -4.32 8.61 2.42
N ALA A 59 -4.41 8.03 1.21
CA ALA A 59 -4.34 8.78 -0.04
C ALA A 59 -5.66 9.48 -0.43
N CYS A 60 -6.76 9.23 0.28
CA CYS A 60 -8.06 9.87 0.03
C CYS A 60 -8.23 11.21 0.76
N ASP A 61 -9.11 12.08 0.27
CA ASP A 61 -9.40 13.37 0.91
C ASP A 61 -10.29 13.24 2.15
N ILE A 62 -11.34 12.40 2.06
CA ILE A 62 -12.35 12.24 3.12
C ILE A 62 -12.49 10.75 3.47
N ARG A 63 -12.59 10.46 4.77
CA ARG A 63 -12.89 9.13 5.31
C ARG A 63 -14.27 9.17 5.96
N TYR A 64 -15.26 8.62 5.28
CA TYR A 64 -16.64 8.52 5.74
C TYR A 64 -16.89 7.14 6.33
N CYS A 65 -17.07 7.07 7.64
CA CYS A 65 -17.01 5.81 8.38
C CYS A 65 -18.36 5.47 9.01
N ALA A 66 -18.74 4.19 8.95
CA ALA A 66 -19.81 3.66 9.78
C ALA A 66 -19.43 3.76 11.27
N GLN A 67 -20.42 3.81 12.17
CA GLN A 67 -20.17 3.95 13.62
C GLN A 67 -19.38 2.77 14.20
N ASP A 68 -19.48 1.60 13.56
CA ASP A 68 -18.80 0.36 13.92
C ASP A 68 -17.48 0.15 13.16
N ALA A 69 -17.02 1.15 12.39
CA ALA A 69 -15.76 1.06 11.68
C ALA A 69 -14.56 1.10 12.64
N PHE A 70 -13.54 0.29 12.34
CA PHE A 70 -12.28 0.29 13.08
C PHE A 70 -11.08 0.21 12.14
N PHE A 71 -9.93 0.70 12.61
CA PHE A 71 -8.72 0.90 11.81
C PHE A 71 -7.53 0.18 12.44
N GLN A 72 -6.74 -0.52 11.63
CA GLN A 72 -5.56 -1.19 12.16
C GLN A 72 -4.44 -1.32 11.13
N VAL A 73 -3.25 -0.88 11.53
CA VAL A 73 -1.99 -1.21 10.85
C VAL A 73 -1.54 -2.58 11.36
N LYS A 74 -1.37 -3.55 10.46
CA LYS A 74 -1.08 -4.97 10.77
C LYS A 74 0.21 -5.47 10.13
N GLU A 75 0.86 -4.63 9.34
CA GLU A 75 2.09 -4.93 8.61
C GLU A 75 3.21 -5.32 9.58
N VAL A 76 3.33 -4.61 10.70
CA VAL A 76 4.35 -4.89 11.73
C VAL A 76 4.16 -6.26 12.37
N ASP A 77 2.91 -6.70 12.56
CA ASP A 77 2.59 -8.00 13.16
C ASP A 77 3.06 -9.17 12.29
N VAL A 78 3.30 -8.93 10.99
CA VAL A 78 3.83 -9.92 10.03
C VAL A 78 5.27 -9.61 9.60
N GLY A 79 5.95 -8.69 10.27
CA GLY A 79 7.34 -8.33 10.00
C GLY A 79 7.54 -7.49 8.74
N LEU A 80 6.52 -6.75 8.32
CA LEU A 80 6.57 -5.84 7.18
C LEU A 80 6.50 -4.38 7.62
N ALA A 81 7.20 -3.52 6.89
CA ALA A 81 6.97 -2.08 6.95
C ALA A 81 5.86 -1.70 5.97
N ALA A 82 4.97 -0.80 6.38
CA ALA A 82 3.94 -0.27 5.48
C ALA A 82 4.55 0.84 4.62
N ASP A 83 4.69 0.64 3.30
CA ASP A 83 5.47 1.53 2.42
C ASP A 83 4.68 2.12 1.23
N VAL A 84 3.37 1.86 1.16
CA VAL A 84 2.47 2.33 0.08
C VAL A 84 1.49 3.43 0.50
N GLY A 85 1.68 4.04 1.68
CA GLY A 85 0.91 5.22 2.08
C GLY A 85 0.63 5.38 3.58
N THR A 86 0.87 4.36 4.41
CA THR A 86 0.62 4.41 5.86
C THR A 86 1.71 5.14 6.66
N LEU A 87 2.96 5.12 6.18
CA LEU A 87 4.13 5.80 6.75
C LEU A 87 4.54 6.97 5.86
#